data_AF-A0A268HDH7-F1
#
_entry.id   AF-A0A268HDH7-F1
#
_cell.length_a   1.000
_cell.length_b   1.000
_cell.length_c   1.000
_cell.angle_alpha   90.00
_cell.angle_beta   90.00
_cell.angle_gamma   90.00
#
_symmetry.space_group_name_H-M   'P 1'
#
loop_
_entity.id
_entity.type
_entity.pdbx_description
1 polymer ?
#
loop_
_entity_poly.entity_id
_entity_poly.type
_entity_poly.pdbx_seq_one_letter_code
_entity_poly.pdbx_strand_id
1 'polypeptide(L)'
;MSVKGLIVGAAFSITAAVLCTFVFGVVVSSSFLMVGSSIMYIGVFLQVIVPFLVVFTIAGAQFKRIDQVSEGVKWLIGIIMAFMVVTYAGTLGSLTAHVIVWGDKLENLAVGDIVAWGFIYGFLLLPLAAPVSRWLIFLLMDCCKYFEDSKEEDI
;
A
#
# COMPACT_ATOMS: atom_id res chain seq x y z
N MET A 1 -7.59 -12.22 -17.15
CA MET A 1 -7.68 -11.55 -15.85
C MET A 1 -8.39 -12.51 -14.91
N SER A 2 -7.82 -12.82 -13.75
CA SER A 2 -8.41 -13.80 -12.82
C SER A 2 -9.33 -13.11 -11.82
N VAL A 3 -10.62 -13.49 -11.80
CA VAL A 3 -11.60 -12.95 -10.84
C VAL A 3 -11.24 -13.38 -9.41
N LYS A 4 -10.77 -14.62 -9.22
CA LYS A 4 -10.27 -15.09 -7.92
C LYS A 4 -9.08 -14.26 -7.46
N GLY A 5 -8.11 -14.05 -8.35
CA GLY A 5 -6.93 -13.21 -8.07
C GLY A 5 -7.30 -11.76 -7.72
N LEU A 6 -8.36 -11.22 -8.32
CA LEU A 6 -8.89 -9.90 -7.97
C LEU A 6 -9.40 -9.86 -6.53
N ILE A 7 -10.20 -10.85 -6.11
CA ILE A 7 -10.74 -10.95 -4.74
C ILE A 7 -9.61 -11.13 -3.72
N VAL A 8 -8.66 -12.02 -4.01
CA VAL A 8 -7.48 -12.23 -3.15
C VAL A 8 -6.65 -10.95 -3.05
N GLY A 9 -6.44 -10.24 -4.16
CA GLY A 9 -5.75 -8.96 -4.18
C GLY A 9 -6.44 -7.89 -3.34
N ALA A 10 -7.77 -7.80 -3.40
CA ALA A 10 -8.55 -6.87 -2.57
C ALA A 10 -8.45 -7.21 -1.07
N ALA A 11 -8.59 -8.49 -0.71
CA ALA A 11 -8.42 -8.94 0.67
C ALA A 11 -7.00 -8.67 1.19
N PHE A 12 -5.99 -9.02 0.39
CA PHE A 12 -4.58 -8.76 0.69
C PHE A 12 -4.30 -7.28 0.89
N SER A 13 -4.94 -6.40 0.09
CA SER A 13 -4.80 -4.95 0.23
C SER A 13 -5.24 -4.46 1.61
N ILE A 14 -6.38 -4.95 2.10
CA ILE A 14 -6.92 -4.58 3.41
C ILE A 14 -5.97 -5.07 4.51
N THR A 15 -5.53 -6.33 4.44
CA THR A 15 -4.59 -6.90 5.40
C THR A 15 -3.26 -6.13 5.41
N ALA A 16 -2.70 -5.85 4.23
CA ALA A 16 -1.47 -5.07 4.08
C ALA A 16 -1.63 -3.65 4.64
N ALA A 17 -2.78 -2.99 4.42
CA ALA A 17 -3.05 -1.65 4.93
C ALA A 17 -3.12 -1.63 6.46
N VAL A 18 -3.80 -2.61 7.06
CA VAL A 18 -3.86 -2.78 8.52
C VAL A 18 -2.47 -3.02 9.09
N LEU A 19 -1.69 -3.91 8.49
CA LEU A 19 -0.31 -4.18 8.92
C LEU A 19 0.58 -2.94 8.79
N CYS A 20 0.51 -2.23 7.68
CA CYS A 20 1.26 -1.00 7.47
C CYS A 20 0.92 0.06 8.52
N THR A 21 -0.38 0.23 8.80
CA THR A 21 -0.88 1.14 9.84
C THR A 21 -0.36 0.76 11.22
N PHE A 22 -0.38 -0.55 11.55
CA PHE A 22 0.12 -1.05 12.82
C PHE A 22 1.63 -0.84 12.97
N VAL A 23 2.42 -1.21 11.96
CA VAL A 23 3.87 -1.02 11.96
C VAL A 23 4.21 0.46 12.11
N PHE A 24 3.53 1.35 11.38
CA PHE A 24 3.73 2.79 11.50
C PHE A 24 3.42 3.30 12.91
N GLY A 25 2.29 2.88 13.49
CA GLY A 25 1.92 3.25 14.86
C GLY A 25 2.95 2.80 15.89
N VAL A 26 3.48 1.57 15.76
CA VAL A 26 4.56 1.06 16.62
C VAL A 26 5.84 1.88 16.46
N VAL A 27 6.27 2.14 15.24
CA VAL A 27 7.50 2.91 14.94
C VAL A 27 7.41 4.33 15.48
N VAL A 28 6.28 5.01 15.29
CA VAL A 28 6.10 6.37 15.81
C VAL A 28 6.05 6.37 17.33
N SER A 29 5.34 5.40 17.93
CA SER A 29 5.22 5.35 19.39
C SER A 29 6.56 5.05 20.08
N SER A 30 7.40 4.21 19.46
CA SER A 30 8.74 3.90 19.97
C SER A 30 9.74 5.02 19.72
N SER A 31 9.63 5.76 18.62
CA SER A 31 10.60 6.78 18.22
C SER A 31 10.35 8.15 18.86
N PHE A 32 9.10 8.51 19.13
CA PHE A 32 8.73 9.85 19.58
C PHE A 32 8.19 9.92 21.02
N LEU A 33 8.20 8.80 21.76
CA LEU A 33 7.59 8.70 23.11
C LEU A 33 6.13 9.20 23.15
N MET A 34 5.44 9.16 22.01
CA MET A 34 4.04 9.56 21.88
C MET A 34 3.20 8.29 21.82
N VAL A 35 2.19 8.16 22.69
CA VAL A 35 1.20 7.09 22.51
C VAL A 35 0.42 7.43 21.24
N GLY A 36 0.56 6.61 20.19
CA GLY A 36 -0.23 6.78 18.97
C GLY A 36 -1.71 6.85 19.31
N SER A 37 -2.35 7.99 19.02
CA SER A 37 -3.78 8.16 19.27
C SER A 37 -4.59 7.34 18.26
N SER A 38 -5.78 6.86 18.64
CA SER A 38 -6.67 6.12 17.71
C SER A 38 -6.95 6.89 16.41
N ILE A 39 -6.97 8.23 16.49
CA ILE A 39 -7.09 9.15 15.37
C ILE A 39 -5.94 9.02 14.36
N MET A 40 -4.71 8.83 14.84
CA MET A 40 -3.53 8.67 14.00
C MET A 40 -3.57 7.35 13.22
N TYR A 41 -3.99 6.25 13.86
CA TYR A 41 -4.17 4.96 13.18
C TYR A 41 -5.21 5.06 12.05
N ILE A 42 -6.33 5.75 12.30
CA ILE A 42 -7.36 5.98 11.27
C ILE A 42 -6.79 6.80 10.11
N GLY A 43 -6.07 7.88 10.42
CA GLY A 43 -5.45 8.74 9.40
C GLY A 43 -4.50 7.98 8.50
N VAL A 44 -3.59 7.19 9.07
CA VAL A 44 -2.61 6.40 8.31
C VAL A 44 -3.29 5.32 7.47
N PHE A 45 -4.29 4.63 8.03
CA PHE A 45 -5.06 3.65 7.29
C PHE A 45 -5.72 4.27 6.04
N LEU A 46 -6.34 5.44 6.20
CA LEU A 46 -6.97 6.17 5.08
C LEU A 46 -5.96 6.62 4.02
N GLN A 47 -4.72 6.94 4.42
CA GLN A 47 -3.65 7.33 3.49
C GLN A 47 -3.24 6.18 2.56
N VAL A 48 -3.19 4.94 3.08
CA VAL A 48 -2.60 3.79 2.38
C VAL A 48 -3.60 2.82 1.78
N ILE A 49 -4.85 2.77 2.29
CA ILE A 49 -5.84 1.77 1.85
C ILE A 49 -6.20 1.90 0.38
N VAL A 50 -6.42 3.13 -0.11
CA VAL A 50 -6.78 3.39 -1.52
C VAL A 50 -5.67 2.94 -2.47
N PRO A 51 -4.41 3.39 -2.33
CA PRO A 51 -3.37 2.97 -3.27
C PRO A 51 -3.05 1.47 -3.14
N PHE A 52 -3.16 0.88 -1.95
CA PHE A 52 -3.03 -0.58 -1.79
C PHE A 52 -4.12 -1.34 -2.54
N LEU A 53 -5.38 -0.93 -2.39
CA LEU A 53 -6.49 -1.53 -3.12
C LEU A 53 -6.26 -1.48 -4.63
N VAL A 54 -5.82 -0.34 -5.16
CA VAL A 54 -5.53 -0.23 -6.60
C VAL A 54 -4.40 -1.17 -7.00
N VAL A 55 -3.25 -1.08 -6.31
CA VAL A 55 -2.04 -1.80 -6.68
C VAL A 55 -2.19 -3.31 -6.56
N PHE A 56 -2.60 -3.83 -5.39
CA PHE A 56 -2.63 -5.26 -5.14
C PHE A 56 -3.85 -5.93 -5.78
N THR A 57 -4.97 -5.24 -5.96
CA THR A 57 -6.09 -5.79 -6.73
C THR A 57 -5.72 -5.95 -8.21
N ILE A 58 -5.05 -4.96 -8.81
CA ILE A 58 -4.56 -5.08 -10.19
C ILE A 58 -3.50 -6.18 -10.30
N ALA A 59 -2.53 -6.21 -9.38
CA ALA A 59 -1.49 -7.23 -9.33
C ALA A 59 -2.10 -8.64 -9.20
N GLY A 60 -3.04 -8.81 -8.27
CA GLY A 60 -3.76 -10.06 -8.06
C GLY A 60 -4.58 -10.47 -9.28
N ALA A 61 -5.25 -9.53 -9.95
CA ALA A 61 -6.02 -9.84 -11.16
C ALA A 61 -5.13 -10.26 -12.35
N GLN A 62 -3.86 -9.85 -12.36
CA GLN A 62 -2.86 -10.13 -13.40
C GLN A 62 -1.79 -11.13 -12.93
N PHE A 63 -1.98 -11.81 -11.80
CA PHE A 63 -0.92 -12.58 -11.13
C PHE A 63 -0.25 -13.63 -12.03
N LYS A 64 -1.02 -14.34 -12.87
CA LYS A 64 -0.47 -15.31 -13.85
C LYS A 64 0.52 -14.69 -14.83
N ARG A 65 0.25 -13.46 -15.28
CA ARG A 65 1.15 -12.73 -16.19
C ARG A 65 2.39 -12.26 -15.43
N ILE A 66 2.22 -11.77 -14.20
CA ILE A 66 3.33 -11.31 -13.36
C ILE A 66 4.25 -12.48 -12.98
N ASP A 67 3.71 -13.69 -12.79
CA ASP A 67 4.49 -14.86 -12.44
C ASP A 67 5.42 -15.31 -13.58
N GLN A 68 4.95 -15.18 -14.83
CA GLN A 68 5.65 -15.61 -16.06
C GLN A 68 6.72 -14.63 -16.56
N VAL A 69 6.73 -13.38 -16.10
CA VAL A 69 7.77 -12.41 -16.53
C VAL A 69 9.09 -12.63 -15.79
N SER A 70 10.16 -12.09 -16.35
CA SER A 70 11.50 -12.17 -15.76
C SER A 70 11.59 -11.44 -14.41
N GLU A 71 12.55 -11.84 -13.58
CA GLU A 71 12.78 -11.25 -12.26
C GLU A 71 13.04 -9.73 -12.32
N GLY A 72 13.75 -9.25 -13.34
CA GLY A 72 13.97 -7.81 -13.54
C GLY A 72 12.68 -7.03 -13.77
N VAL A 73 11.70 -7.63 -14.46
CA VAL A 73 10.38 -7.00 -14.67
C VAL A 73 9.56 -7.02 -13.38
N LYS A 74 9.61 -8.10 -12.59
CA LYS A 74 8.96 -8.15 -11.26
C LYS A 74 9.51 -7.08 -10.32
N TRP A 75 10.82 -6.83 -10.36
CA TRP A 75 11.46 -5.72 -9.65
C TRP A 75 10.95 -4.36 -10.10
N LEU A 76 10.88 -4.13 -11.41
CA LEU A 76 10.34 -2.88 -11.96
C LEU A 76 8.89 -2.66 -11.53
N ILE A 77 8.05 -3.70 -11.60
CA ILE A 77 6.66 -3.65 -11.13
C ILE A 77 6.61 -3.27 -9.65
N GLY A 78 7.42 -3.91 -8.79
CA GLY A 78 7.53 -3.58 -7.38
C GLY A 78 7.92 -2.12 -7.14
N ILE A 79 8.96 -1.63 -7.83
CA ILE A 79 9.41 -0.24 -7.72
C ILE A 79 8.29 0.75 -8.10
N ILE A 80 7.58 0.50 -9.21
CA ILE A 80 6.48 1.36 -9.66
C ILE A 80 5.35 1.34 -8.63
N MET A 81 4.98 0.16 -8.14
CA MET A 81 3.96 -0.02 -7.11
C MET A 81 4.31 0.71 -5.82
N ALA A 82 5.55 0.54 -5.34
CA ALA A 82 6.08 1.23 -4.17
C ALA A 82 6.02 2.75 -4.35
N PHE A 83 6.49 3.25 -5.49
CA PHE A 83 6.45 4.68 -5.81
C PHE A 83 5.02 5.23 -5.78
N MET A 84 4.09 4.54 -6.44
CA MET A 84 2.68 4.94 -6.49
C MET A 84 2.07 5.01 -5.10
N VAL A 85 2.30 3.99 -4.26
CA VAL A 85 1.80 3.96 -2.89
C VAL A 85 2.36 5.11 -2.08
N VAL A 86 3.70 5.24 -2.02
CA VAL A 86 4.34 6.23 -1.14
C VAL A 86 3.98 7.64 -1.58
N THR A 87 4.01 7.90 -2.89
CA THR A 87 3.66 9.23 -3.42
C THR A 87 2.18 9.53 -3.20
N TYR A 88 1.27 8.59 -3.44
CA TYR A 88 -0.15 8.80 -3.16
C TYR A 88 -0.39 9.06 -1.67
N ALA A 89 0.14 8.20 -0.79
CA ALA A 89 -0.02 8.32 0.64
C ALA A 89 0.53 9.66 1.16
N GLY A 90 1.70 10.08 0.67
CA GLY A 90 2.35 11.35 1.04
C GLY A 90 1.67 12.59 0.47
N THR A 91 0.84 12.47 -0.57
CA THR A 91 0.14 13.58 -1.23
C THR A 91 -1.36 13.54 -0.95
N LEU A 92 -2.14 12.98 -1.88
CA LEU A 92 -3.60 12.89 -1.82
C LEU A 92 -4.08 12.16 -0.58
N GLY A 93 -3.43 11.03 -0.23
CA GLY A 93 -3.74 10.30 0.99
C GLY A 93 -3.64 11.19 2.22
N SER A 94 -2.54 11.94 2.34
CA SER A 94 -2.30 12.84 3.48
C SER A 94 -3.34 13.95 3.56
N LEU A 95 -3.68 14.57 2.42
CA LEU A 95 -4.72 15.59 2.34
C LEU A 95 -6.11 15.03 2.71
N THR A 96 -6.49 13.90 2.13
CA THR A 96 -7.78 13.26 2.39
C THR A 96 -7.90 12.80 3.84
N ALA A 97 -6.87 12.15 4.38
CA ALA A 97 -6.83 11.81 5.79
C ALA A 97 -6.93 13.05 6.66
N HIS A 98 -6.28 14.15 6.27
CA HIS A 98 -6.33 15.38 7.04
C HIS A 98 -7.75 15.96 7.11
N VAL A 99 -8.43 16.03 5.97
CA VAL A 99 -9.82 16.51 5.88
C VAL A 99 -10.76 15.63 6.69
N ILE A 100 -10.66 14.30 6.56
CA ILE A 100 -11.56 13.36 7.23
C ILE A 100 -11.35 13.36 8.75
N VAL A 101 -10.09 13.42 9.21
CA VAL A 101 -9.75 13.29 10.63
C VAL A 101 -9.90 14.61 11.39
N TRP A 102 -9.55 15.75 10.78
CA TRP A 102 -9.51 17.05 11.47
C TRP A 102 -10.57 18.06 10.99
N GLY A 103 -11.41 17.72 10.00
CA GLY A 103 -12.69 18.39 9.76
C GLY A 103 -12.62 19.86 9.31
N ASP A 104 -11.83 20.15 8.27
CA ASP A 104 -11.78 21.45 7.57
C ASP A 104 -11.11 22.65 8.28
N LYS A 105 -9.78 22.62 8.33
CA LYS A 105 -8.95 23.84 8.28
C LYS A 105 -7.85 23.72 7.22
N LEU A 106 -8.27 23.56 5.96
CA LEU A 106 -7.35 23.59 4.81
C LEU A 106 -6.71 24.97 4.58
N GLU A 107 -7.31 26.06 5.10
CA GLU A 107 -6.80 27.43 4.94
C GLU A 107 -5.40 27.65 5.53
N ASN A 108 -5.01 26.85 6.54
CA ASN A 108 -3.65 26.89 7.11
C ASN A 108 -2.79 25.69 6.69
N LEU A 109 -3.30 24.80 5.85
CA LEU A 109 -2.50 23.71 5.30
C LEU A 109 -1.69 24.24 4.13
N ALA A 110 -0.38 24.13 4.21
CA ALA A 110 0.50 24.35 3.06
C ALA A 110 0.33 23.18 2.07
N VAL A 111 -0.79 23.15 1.35
CA VAL A 111 -1.14 22.07 0.40
C VAL A 111 -0.03 21.89 -0.64
N GLY A 112 0.54 23.00 -1.13
CA GLY A 112 1.68 22.97 -2.03
C GLY A 112 2.89 22.25 -1.44
N ASP A 113 3.20 22.51 -0.16
CA ASP A 113 4.29 21.85 0.54
C ASP A 113 4.00 20.37 0.77
N ILE A 114 2.77 20.00 1.17
CA ILE A 114 2.39 18.59 1.34
C ILE A 114 2.57 17.82 0.04
N VAL A 115 2.13 18.39 -1.09
CA VAL A 115 2.29 17.76 -2.40
C VAL A 115 3.76 17.65 -2.77
N ALA A 116 4.54 18.73 -2.65
CA ALA A 116 5.96 18.74 -2.97
C ALA A 116 6.75 17.73 -2.12
N TRP A 117 6.54 17.75 -0.80
CA TRP A 117 7.17 16.81 0.13
C TRP A 117 6.72 15.37 -0.11
N GLY A 118 5.46 15.13 -0.46
CA GLY A 118 4.98 13.80 -0.81
C GLY A 118 5.71 13.18 -2.00
N PHE A 119 6.00 13.97 -3.04
CA PHE A 119 6.85 13.52 -4.15
C PHE A 119 8.30 13.27 -3.73
N ILE A 120 8.89 14.19 -2.95
CA ILE A 120 10.27 14.05 -2.45
C ILE A 120 10.41 12.78 -1.60
N TYR A 121 9.48 12.55 -0.67
CA TYR A 121 9.44 11.34 0.15
C TYR A 121 9.19 10.08 -0.68
N GLY A 122 8.42 10.17 -1.77
CA GLY A 122 8.26 9.10 -2.75
C GLY A 122 9.60 8.57 -3.28
N PHE A 123 10.52 9.47 -3.64
CA PHE A 123 11.85 9.09 -4.10
C PHE A 123 12.80 8.70 -2.95
N LEU A 124 12.77 9.41 -1.84
CA LEU A 124 13.65 9.14 -0.69
C LEU A 124 13.36 7.79 -0.04
N LEU A 125 12.10 7.38 0.05
CA LEU A 125 11.69 6.12 0.66
C LEU A 125 11.75 4.95 -0.31
N LEU A 126 11.93 5.19 -1.60
CA LEU A 126 11.98 4.15 -2.64
C LEU A 126 12.99 3.02 -2.34
N PRO A 127 14.24 3.30 -1.89
CA PRO A 127 15.21 2.25 -1.59
C PRO A 127 14.75 1.29 -0.49
N LEU A 128 13.89 1.75 0.42
CA LEU A 128 13.30 0.94 1.47
C LEU A 128 11.98 0.29 1.03
N ALA A 129 11.13 1.05 0.33
CA ALA A 129 9.81 0.62 -0.10
C ALA A 129 9.86 -0.41 -1.24
N ALA A 130 10.86 -0.34 -2.13
CA ALA A 130 11.01 -1.27 -3.24
C ALA A 130 11.25 -2.72 -2.78
N PRO A 131 12.21 -3.02 -1.87
CA PRO A 131 12.35 -4.37 -1.30
C PRO A 131 11.07 -4.89 -0.63
N VAL A 132 10.39 -4.04 0.15
CA VAL A 132 9.14 -4.41 0.82
C VAL A 132 8.04 -4.73 -0.20
N SER A 133 7.89 -3.89 -1.24
CA SER A 133 6.92 -4.13 -2.31
C SER A 133 7.22 -5.43 -3.06
N ARG A 134 8.49 -5.77 -3.28
CA ARG A 134 8.91 -7.01 -3.94
C ARG A 134 8.49 -8.22 -3.12
N TRP A 135 8.70 -8.16 -1.81
CA TRP A 135 8.28 -9.20 -0.88
C TRP A 135 6.74 -9.33 -0.84
N LEU A 136 6.01 -8.23 -0.78
CA LEU A 136 4.55 -8.23 -0.82
C LEU A 136 3.99 -8.80 -2.12
N ILE A 137 4.61 -8.50 -3.27
CA ILE A 137 4.23 -9.10 -4.56
C ILE A 137 4.40 -10.61 -4.51
N PHE A 138 5.53 -11.12 -4.02
CA PHE A 138 5.74 -12.56 -3.92
C PHE A 138 4.68 -13.23 -3.04
N LEU A 139 4.44 -12.69 -1.85
CA LEU A 139 3.39 -13.18 -0.96
C LEU A 139 2.02 -13.18 -1.63
N LEU A 140 1.68 -12.11 -2.35
CA LEU A 140 0.43 -12.03 -3.09
C LEU A 140 0.35 -13.13 -4.17
N MET A 141 1.42 -13.38 -4.92
CA MET A 141 1.44 -14.43 -5.94
C MET A 141 1.20 -15.81 -5.31
N ASP A 142 1.86 -16.09 -4.18
CA ASP A 142 1.72 -17.36 -3.45
C ASP A 142 0.28 -17.54 -2.93
N CYS A 143 -0.31 -16.48 -2.36
CA CYS A 143 -1.72 -16.49 -1.97
C CYS A 143 -2.63 -16.74 -3.18
N CYS A 144 -2.42 -16.05 -4.30
CA CYS A 144 -3.25 -16.22 -5.49
C CYS A 144 -3.18 -17.64 -6.06
N LYS A 145 -1.98 -18.27 -6.07
CA LYS A 145 -1.79 -19.67 -6.49
C LYS A 145 -2.53 -20.63 -5.56
N TYR A 146 -2.32 -20.49 -4.25
CA TYR A 146 -2.98 -21.33 -3.25
C TYR A 146 -4.51 -21.36 -3.41
N PHE A 147 -5.15 -20.20 -3.57
CA PHE A 147 -6.61 -20.11 -3.76
C PHE A 147 -7.10 -20.52 -5.16
N GLU A 148 -6.20 -20.60 -6.14
CA GLU A 148 -6.56 -21.13 -7.45
C GLU A 148 -6.55 -22.65 -7.46
N ASP A 149 -5.48 -23.24 -6.91
CA ASP A 149 -5.24 -24.69 -6.85
C ASP A 149 -6.20 -25.40 -5.88
N SER A 150 -6.56 -24.76 -4.76
CA SER A 150 -7.45 -25.32 -3.73
C SER A 150 -8.89 -25.62 -4.19
N LYS A 151 -9.21 -25.46 -5.47
CA LYS A 151 -10.53 -25.81 -6.05
C LYS A 151 -10.45 -26.86 -7.16
N GLU A 152 -9.25 -27.23 -7.61
CA GLU A 152 -9.10 -28.35 -8.55
C GLU A 152 -9.11 -29.71 -7.84
N GLU A 153 -8.83 -29.76 -6.53
CA GLU A 153 -8.89 -31.01 -5.74
C GLU A 153 -10.28 -31.35 -5.17
N ASP A 154 -11.27 -30.47 -5.33
CA ASP A 154 -12.65 -30.63 -4.79
C ASP A 154 -13.70 -31.02 -5.85
N ILE A 155 -13.28 -31.53 -7.03
CA ILE A 155 -14.16 -32.04 -8.11
C ILE A 155 -13.73 -33.45 -8.51
#